data_AF-A0A6G3BZ78-F1
#
_entry.id   AF-A0A6G3BZ78-F1
#
_cell.length_a   1.000
_cell.length_b   1.000
_cell.length_c   1.000
_cell.angle_alpha   90.00
_cell.angle_beta   90.00
_cell.angle_gamma   90.00
#
_symmetry.space_group_name_H-M   'P 1'
#
loop_
_entity.id
_entity.type
_entity.pdbx_description
1 polymer ?
#
loop_
_entity_poly.entity_id
_entity_poly.type
_entity_poly.pdbx_seq_one_letter_code
_entity_poly.pdbx_strand_id
1 'polypeptide(L)'
;MTSAANTDSASDRLQALGLALPELGDNPYYLHHRTVGSSICISGQLPYQDGWLQGQGTVGRDVELETARSLARHAVLNCLAAAVQAVGDLDRVRIVQMLVFVA
;
A
#
# COMPACT_ATOMS: atom_id res chain seq x y z
N MET A 1 -8.88 33.28 -5.61
CA MET A 1 -9.84 32.18 -5.41
C MET A 1 -9.15 31.11 -4.61
N THR A 2 -9.34 31.13 -3.30
CA THR A 2 -8.83 30.12 -2.36
C THR A 2 -9.59 28.82 -2.61
N SER A 3 -8.89 27.78 -3.07
CA SER A 3 -9.43 26.42 -3.15
C SER A 3 -9.95 26.04 -1.77
N ALA A 4 -11.20 25.58 -1.68
CA ALA A 4 -11.69 24.92 -0.49
C ALA A 4 -10.69 23.80 -0.12
N ALA A 5 -10.23 23.79 1.12
CA ALA A 5 -9.41 22.69 1.60
C ALA A 5 -10.26 21.42 1.49
N ASN A 6 -9.82 20.46 0.67
CA ASN A 6 -10.46 19.15 0.59
C ASN A 6 -10.44 18.56 2.01
N THR A 7 -11.60 18.56 2.65
CA THR A 7 -11.76 18.16 4.07
C THR A 7 -11.87 16.63 4.19
N ASP A 8 -11.85 15.93 3.06
CA ASP A 8 -11.96 14.49 2.95
C ASP A 8 -10.73 13.81 3.56
N SER A 9 -10.95 12.77 4.37
CA SER A 9 -9.88 11.95 4.93
C SER A 9 -9.12 11.21 3.83
N ALA A 10 -7.93 10.70 4.13
CA ALA A 10 -7.22 9.79 3.22
C ALA A 10 -8.05 8.55 2.86
N SER A 11 -8.86 8.05 3.79
CA SER A 11 -9.78 6.93 3.58
C SER A 11 -10.92 7.29 2.61
N ASP A 12 -11.51 8.48 2.74
CA ASP A 12 -12.55 8.96 1.81
C ASP A 12 -12.01 9.08 0.38
N ARG A 13 -10.76 9.57 0.23
CA ARG A 13 -10.10 9.66 -1.08
C ARG A 13 -9.84 8.29 -1.70
N LEU A 14 -9.50 7.26 -0.90
CA LEU A 14 -9.38 5.89 -1.39
C LEU A 14 -10.73 5.36 -1.87
N GLN A 15 -11.79 5.57 -1.09
CA GLN A 15 -13.13 5.13 -1.45
C GLN A 15 -13.65 5.82 -2.71
N ALA A 16 -13.39 7.11 -2.89
CA ALA A 16 -13.73 7.86 -4.10
C ALA A 16 -13.04 7.32 -5.36
N LEU A 17 -11.87 6.68 -5.20
CA LEU A 17 -11.15 5.97 -6.26
C LEU A 17 -11.67 4.52 -6.48
N GLY A 18 -12.67 4.08 -5.72
CA GLY A 18 -13.16 2.70 -5.74
C GLY A 18 -12.18 1.71 -5.12
N LEU A 19 -11.27 2.18 -4.26
CA LEU A 19 -10.24 1.37 -3.63
C LEU A 19 -10.58 1.14 -2.15
N ALA A 20 -10.26 -0.05 -1.66
CA ALA A 20 -10.35 -0.42 -0.26
C ALA A 20 -8.99 -0.93 0.23
N LEU A 21 -8.72 -0.73 1.52
CA LEU A 21 -7.55 -1.33 2.15
C LEU A 21 -7.83 -2.82 2.40
N PRO A 22 -6.93 -3.71 1.98
CA PRO A 22 -7.05 -5.13 2.29
C PRO A 22 -6.76 -5.40 3.77
N GLU A 23 -7.30 -6.50 4.28
CA GLU A 23 -6.87 -7.03 5.57
C GLU A 23 -5.54 -7.77 5.39
N LEU A 24 -4.54 -7.45 6.21
CA LEU A 24 -3.28 -8.19 6.25
C LEU A 24 -3.34 -9.21 7.37
N GLY A 25 -3.27 -10.49 7.02
CA GLY A 25 -3.12 -11.58 7.99
C GLY A 25 -1.71 -11.66 8.57
N ASP A 26 -1.56 -12.37 9.68
CA ASP A 26 -0.26 -12.60 10.31
C ASP A 26 0.70 -13.37 9.40
N ASN A 27 1.99 -13.06 9.50
CA ASN A 27 3.05 -13.79 8.79
C ASN A 27 4.03 -14.39 9.82
N PRO A 28 4.32 -15.71 9.77
CA PRO A 28 5.18 -16.35 10.75
C PRO A 28 6.67 -16.02 10.59
N TYR A 29 7.08 -15.45 9.44
CA TYR A 29 8.48 -15.19 9.12
C TYR A 29 8.91 -13.75 9.41
N TYR A 30 7.99 -12.78 9.31
CA TYR A 30 8.29 -11.37 9.51
C TYR A 30 7.04 -10.58 9.92
N LEU A 31 7.27 -9.36 10.44
CA LEU A 31 6.19 -8.41 10.75
C LEU A 31 5.95 -7.47 9.57
N HIS A 32 4.70 -7.11 9.30
CA HIS A 32 4.37 -6.15 8.23
C HIS A 32 4.95 -4.77 8.46
N HIS A 33 5.07 -4.37 9.73
CA HIS A 33 5.63 -3.08 10.11
C HIS A 33 6.33 -3.14 11.47
N ARG A 34 7.20 -2.16 11.73
CA ARG A 34 7.73 -1.85 13.06
C ARG A 34 7.83 -0.35 13.26
N THR A 35 7.31 0.11 14.39
CA THR A 35 7.38 1.53 14.77
C THR A 35 8.67 1.82 15.54
N VAL A 36 9.35 2.91 15.19
CA VAL A 36 10.56 3.41 15.85
C VAL A 36 10.43 4.92 16.03
N GLY A 37 10.19 5.36 17.27
CA GLY A 37 9.88 6.76 17.55
C GLY A 37 8.62 7.21 16.80
N SER A 38 8.76 8.26 15.99
CA SER A 38 7.68 8.78 15.13
C SER A 38 7.65 8.18 13.72
N SER A 39 8.54 7.23 13.41
CA SER A 39 8.64 6.59 12.09
C SER A 39 8.08 5.18 12.11
N ILE A 40 7.52 4.76 10.98
CA ILE A 40 7.06 3.38 10.75
C ILE A 40 7.93 2.81 9.64
N CYS A 41 8.61 1.70 9.90
CA CYS A 41 9.29 0.92 8.88
C CYS A 41 8.33 -0.17 8.39
N ILE A 42 8.00 -0.17 7.11
CA ILE A 42 7.09 -1.14 6.49
C ILE A 42 7.94 -2.16 5.74
N SER A 43 7.70 -3.45 5.99
CA SER A 43 8.33 -4.55 5.26
C SER A 43 7.92 -4.52 3.78
N GLY A 44 8.73 -5.09 2.90
CA GLY A 44 8.42 -5.13 1.46
C GLY A 44 7.05 -5.74 1.19
N GLN A 45 6.17 -4.99 0.53
CA GLN A 45 4.83 -5.45 0.20
C GLN A 45 4.76 -5.88 -1.26
N LEU A 46 4.18 -7.06 -1.47
CA LEU A 46 3.91 -7.67 -2.76
C LEU A 46 2.40 -7.59 -3.06
N PRO A 47 1.97 -7.80 -4.32
CA PRO A 47 0.55 -7.77 -4.68
C PRO A 47 -0.17 -9.06 -4.25
N TYR A 48 -0.14 -9.38 -2.95
CA TYR A 48 -0.95 -10.46 -2.38
C TYR A 48 -2.38 -9.98 -2.15
N GLN A 49 -3.33 -10.81 -2.58
CA GLN A 49 -4.76 -10.65 -2.29
C GLN A 49 -5.29 -11.99 -1.82
N ASP A 50 -5.97 -12.02 -0.67
CA ASP A 50 -6.55 -13.23 -0.08
C ASP A 50 -5.54 -14.40 0.04
N GLY A 51 -4.28 -14.08 0.34
CA GLY A 51 -3.18 -15.05 0.46
C GLY A 51 -2.54 -15.48 -0.86
N TRP A 52 -3.02 -14.99 -2.01
CA TRP A 52 -2.52 -15.34 -3.34
C TRP A 52 -1.75 -14.20 -3.99
N LEU A 53 -0.57 -14.50 -4.55
CA LEU A 53 0.22 -13.54 -5.32
C LEU A 53 -0.45 -13.32 -6.68
N GLN A 54 -0.89 -12.09 -6.95
CA GLN A 54 -1.71 -11.79 -8.14
C GLN A 54 -0.94 -11.76 -9.47
N GLY A 55 0.40 -11.78 -9.43
CA GLY A 55 1.22 -11.83 -10.63
C GLY A 55 2.71 -11.93 -10.34
N GLN A 56 3.46 -12.52 -11.27
CA GLN A 56 4.89 -12.75 -11.15
C GLN A 56 5.55 -12.73 -12.54
N GLY A 57 6.76 -12.17 -12.62
CA GLY A 57 7.58 -12.14 -13.84
C GLY A 57 8.23 -10.77 -14.08
N THR A 58 8.92 -10.62 -15.21
CA THR A 58 9.55 -9.37 -15.67
C THR A 58 8.55 -8.55 -16.48
N VAL A 59 8.46 -7.24 -16.20
CA VAL A 59 7.56 -6.34 -16.94
C VAL A 59 8.03 -6.19 -18.39
N GLY A 60 7.09 -6.26 -19.33
CA GLY A 60 7.36 -6.23 -20.77
C GLY A 60 7.85 -7.55 -21.37
N ARG A 61 7.99 -8.61 -20.55
CA ARG A 61 8.30 -9.96 -21.02
C ARG A 61 7.23 -10.96 -20.60
N ASP A 62 7.00 -11.04 -19.28
CA ASP A 62 6.07 -11.98 -18.67
C ASP A 62 4.78 -11.27 -18.23
N VAL A 63 4.88 -9.97 -17.92
CA VAL A 63 3.76 -9.14 -17.45
C VAL A 63 3.64 -7.87 -18.27
N GLU A 64 2.47 -7.62 -18.84
CA GLU A 64 2.16 -6.38 -19.56
C GLU A 64 2.21 -5.15 -18.64
N LEU A 65 2.56 -3.98 -19.19
CA LEU A 65 2.72 -2.75 -18.39
C LEU A 65 1.46 -2.36 -17.61
N GLU A 66 0.28 -2.52 -18.21
CA GLU A 66 -0.98 -2.15 -17.56
C GLU A 66 -1.33 -3.10 -16.40
N THR A 67 -1.05 -4.39 -16.58
CA THR A 67 -1.14 -5.38 -15.52
C THR A 67 -0.15 -5.06 -14.40
N ALA A 68 1.10 -4.74 -14.74
CA ALA A 68 2.13 -4.37 -13.77
C ALA A 68 1.75 -3.13 -12.95
N ARG A 69 1.11 -2.12 -13.55
CA ARG A 69 0.56 -0.96 -12.82
C ARG A 69 -0.52 -1.37 -11.83
N SER A 70 -1.38 -2.30 -12.21
CA SER A 70 -2.43 -2.82 -11.32
C SER A 70 -1.85 -3.61 -10.15
N LEU A 71 -0.81 -4.43 -10.41
CA LEU A 71 -0.06 -5.11 -9.36
C LEU A 71 0.65 -4.12 -8.44
N ALA A 72 1.31 -3.09 -8.97
CA ALA A 72 1.95 -2.05 -8.17
C ALA A 72 0.94 -1.30 -7.29
N ARG A 73 -0.26 -1.00 -7.83
CA ARG A 73 -1.36 -0.40 -7.05
C ARG A 73 -1.74 -1.30 -5.86
N HIS A 74 -1.88 -2.60 -6.09
CA HIS A 74 -2.22 -3.55 -5.03
C HIS A 74 -1.12 -3.66 -3.97
N ALA A 75 0.14 -3.70 -4.38
CA ALA A 75 1.28 -3.68 -3.45
C ALA A 75 1.28 -2.42 -2.58
N VAL A 76 0.95 -1.25 -3.15
CA VAL A 76 0.80 0.00 -2.38
C VAL A 76 -0.40 -0.05 -1.42
N LEU A 77 -1.53 -0.65 -1.81
CA LEU A 77 -2.66 -0.84 -0.91
C LEU A 77 -2.27 -1.71 0.31
N ASN A 78 -1.47 -2.76 0.08
CA ASN A 78 -0.89 -3.55 1.18
C ASN A 78 0.04 -2.70 2.08
N CYS A 79 0.86 -1.80 1.52
CA CYS A 79 1.65 -0.86 2.33
C CYS A 79 0.77 0.05 3.20
N LEU A 80 -0.30 0.61 2.63
CA LEU A 80 -1.21 1.49 3.35
C LEU A 80 -1.98 0.73 4.44
N ALA A 81 -2.39 -0.51 4.18
CA ALA A 81 -2.99 -1.37 5.19
C ALA A 81 -2.02 -1.65 6.36
N ALA A 82 -0.75 -1.92 6.08
CA ALA A 82 0.28 -2.09 7.11
C ALA A 82 0.49 -0.81 7.94
N ALA A 83 0.43 0.37 7.29
CA ALA A 83 0.50 1.65 7.99
C ALA A 83 -0.72 1.86 8.91
N VAL A 84 -1.92 1.52 8.46
CA VAL A 84 -3.14 1.56 9.29
C VAL A 84 -3.07 0.55 10.43
N GLN A 85 -2.55 -0.66 10.22
CA GLN A 85 -2.30 -1.59 11.34
C GLN A 85 -1.34 -1.00 12.39
N ALA A 86 -0.36 -0.18 11.96
CA ALA A 86 0.60 0.43 12.86
C ALA A 86 0.03 1.60 13.69
N VAL A 87 -0.81 2.46 13.09
CA VAL A 87 -1.24 3.72 13.72
C VAL A 87 -2.76 3.96 13.71
N GLY A 88 -3.55 3.03 13.21
CA GLY A 88 -5.00 3.03 13.21
C GLY A 88 -5.68 3.85 12.11
N ASP A 89 -5.02 4.89 11.56
CA ASP A 89 -5.64 5.77 10.57
C ASP A 89 -4.59 6.37 9.61
N LEU A 90 -4.96 6.53 8.33
CA LEU A 90 -4.10 7.07 7.28
C LEU A 90 -3.81 8.57 7.42
N ASP A 91 -4.69 9.36 8.04
CA ASP A 91 -4.46 10.78 8.29
C ASP A 91 -3.33 11.01 9.31
N ARG A 92 -2.94 9.96 10.05
CA ARG A 92 -1.77 9.96 10.94
C ARG A 92 -0.46 9.62 10.22
N VAL A 93 -0.51 9.30 8.93
CA VAL A 93 0.64 8.83 8.16
C VAL A 93 1.13 9.95 7.24
N ARG A 94 2.45 10.16 7.22
CA ARG A 94 3.13 10.97 6.21
C ARG A 94 4.20 10.11 5.53
N ILE A 95 4.11 9.99 4.21
CA ILE A 95 5.10 9.26 3.42
C ILE A 95 6.35 10.12 3.28
N VAL A 96 7.44 9.72 3.94
CA VAL A 96 8.74 10.41 3.87
C VAL A 96 9.62 9.81 2.76
N GLN A 97 9.53 8.50 2.56
CA GLN A 97 10.27 7.76 1.55
C GLN A 97 9.43 6.59 1.03
N MET A 98 9.56 6.30 -0.26
CA MET A 98 9.04 5.09 -0.88
C MET A 98 10.13 4.45 -1.73
N LEU A 99 10.43 3.18 -1.49
CA LEU A 99 11.37 2.39 -2.28
C LEU A 99 10.57 1.35 -3.05
N VAL A 100 10.73 1.32 -4.37
CA VAL A 100 9.95 0.45 -5.26
C VAL A 100 10.91 -0.35 -6.12
N PHE A 101 10.68 -1.66 -6.20
CA PHE A 101 11.43 -2.58 -7.05
C PHE A 101 10.52 -3.12 -8.14
N VAL A 102 10.94 -2.97 -9.39
CA VAL A 102 10.27 -3.52 -10.56
C VAL A 102 11.32 -4.26 -11.36
N ALA A 103 11.01 -5.51 -11.75
CA ALA A 103 11.85 -6.33 -12.61
C ALA A 103 11.52 -6.10 -14.07
#